data_AF-A0A2S0UPB5-F1
#
_entry.id   AF-A0A2S0UPB5-F1
#
_cell.length_a   1.000
_cell.length_b   1.000
_cell.length_c   1.000
_cell.angle_alpha   90.00
_cell.angle_beta   90.00
_cell.angle_gamma   90.00
#
_symmetry.space_group_name_H-M   'P 1'
#
loop_
_entity.id
_entity.type
_entity.pdbx_description
1 polymer ?
#
loop_
_entity_poly.entity_id
_entity_poly.type
_entity_poly.pdbx_seq_one_letter_code
_entity_poly.pdbx_strand_id
1 'polypeptide(L)'
;MDIKPTTTLSLHPEMDKAKTLRKAAEGFEELFLTQFLKAARQGNLGEDIMGSSAVDSTRDMFDAEIARASSGRTGFGIADAVERQFQRFTKG
;
A
#
# COMPACT_ATOMS: atom_id res chain seq x y z
N MET A 1 32.67 42.67 17.51
CA MET A 1 32.58 41.20 17.56
C MET A 1 31.10 40.90 17.49
N ASP A 2 30.59 40.63 16.28
CA ASP A 2 29.17 40.40 16.03
C ASP A 2 28.96 38.98 15.53
N ILE A 3 28.79 38.06 16.46
CA ILE A 3 28.38 36.70 16.15
C ILE A 3 26.85 36.62 16.25
N LYS A 4 26.18 36.65 15.10
CA LYS A 4 24.76 36.31 14.99
C LYS A 4 24.61 34.79 15.09
N PRO A 5 23.84 34.23 16.04
CA PRO A 5 23.49 32.83 16.01
C PRO A 5 22.24 32.71 15.12
N THR A 6 22.44 32.52 13.81
CA THR A 6 21.36 32.00 12.97
C THR A 6 21.60 30.51 12.80
N THR A 7 21.47 29.78 13.91
CA THR A 7 21.11 28.37 13.85
C THR A 7 19.69 28.34 13.29
N THR A 8 19.57 28.09 11.99
CA THR A 8 18.32 27.63 11.37
C THR A 8 17.87 26.39 12.12
N LEU A 9 16.92 26.59 13.03
CA LEU A 9 16.21 25.55 13.75
C LEU A 9 15.59 24.59 12.72
N SER A 10 15.98 23.33 12.75
CA SER A 10 15.37 22.26 11.95
C SER A 10 13.91 22.08 12.34
N LEU A 11 13.06 22.83 11.67
CA LEU A 11 11.60 22.79 11.71
C LEU A 11 11.10 21.64 10.81
N HIS A 12 11.19 20.34 11.10
CA HIS A 12 10.34 19.64 12.06
C HIS A 12 10.62 18.13 11.88
N PRO A 13 11.29 17.43 12.81
CA PRO A 13 11.47 15.97 12.72
C PRO A 13 10.14 15.19 12.67
N GLU A 14 9.06 15.81 13.15
CA GLU A 14 7.71 15.26 13.12
C GLU A 14 7.12 15.15 11.69
N MET A 15 7.43 16.11 10.81
CA MET A 15 7.01 16.09 9.39
C MET A 15 7.65 14.92 8.64
N ASP A 16 8.89 14.57 8.97
CA ASP A 16 9.59 13.44 8.37
C ASP A 16 9.04 12.10 8.84
N LYS A 17 8.66 11.99 10.13
CA LYS A 17 8.00 10.79 10.67
C LYS A 17 6.63 10.56 10.02
N ALA A 18 5.83 11.61 9.83
CA ALA A 18 4.53 11.51 9.17
C ALA A 18 4.64 11.07 7.71
N LYS A 19 5.58 11.65 6.94
CA LYS A 19 5.87 11.21 5.55
C LYS A 19 6.36 9.77 5.49
N THR A 20 7.19 9.37 6.43
CA THR A 20 7.70 7.99 6.52
C THR A 20 6.56 7.01 6.81
N LEU A 21 5.65 7.36 7.73
CA LEU A 21 4.47 6.56 8.03
C LEU A 21 3.57 6.42 6.80
N ARG A 22 3.31 7.51 6.08
CA ARG A 22 2.51 7.48 4.84
C ARG A 22 3.09 6.52 3.81
N LYS A 23 4.40 6.61 3.54
CA LYS A 23 5.08 5.74 2.58
C LYS A 23 5.05 4.26 3.02
N ALA A 24 5.22 3.99 4.31
CA ALA A 24 5.12 2.64 4.85
C ALA A 24 3.69 2.07 4.74
N ALA A 25 2.68 2.91 4.96
CA ALA A 25 1.28 2.53 4.84
C ALA A 25 0.88 2.19 3.39
N GLU A 26 1.36 2.96 2.42
CA GLU A 26 1.21 2.66 0.99
C GLU A 26 1.85 1.31 0.62
N GLY A 27 3.08 1.07 1.05
CA GLY A 27 3.76 -0.21 0.79
C GLY A 27 3.10 -1.40 1.50
N PHE A 28 2.52 -1.19 2.68
CA PHE A 28 1.74 -2.22 3.36
C PHE A 28 0.47 -2.58 2.58
N GLU A 29 -0.26 -1.60 2.06
CA GLU A 29 -1.46 -1.83 1.24
C GLU A 29 -1.10 -2.66 -0.01
N GLU A 30 0.00 -2.34 -0.69
CA GLU A 30 0.49 -3.11 -1.84
C GLU A 30 0.77 -4.59 -1.49
N LEU A 31 1.53 -4.82 -0.42
CA LEU A 31 1.85 -6.19 0.03
C LEU A 31 0.60 -6.95 0.48
N PHE A 32 -0.28 -6.29 1.22
CA PHE A 32 -1.52 -6.89 1.70
C PHE A 32 -2.41 -7.30 0.52
N LEU A 33 -2.60 -6.43 -0.47
CA LEU A 33 -3.40 -6.73 -1.66
C LEU A 33 -2.77 -7.87 -2.45
N THR A 34 -1.46 -7.86 -2.65
CA THR A 34 -0.74 -8.96 -3.30
C THR A 34 -1.02 -10.30 -2.62
N GLN A 35 -0.94 -10.32 -1.28
CA GLN A 35 -1.17 -11.54 -0.49
C GLN A 35 -2.65 -11.95 -0.44
N PHE A 36 -3.57 -11.00 -0.32
CA PHE A 36 -5.01 -11.22 -0.37
C PHE A 36 -5.42 -11.84 -1.70
N LEU A 37 -4.91 -11.29 -2.80
CA LEU A 37 -5.15 -11.78 -4.15
C LEU A 37 -4.54 -13.17 -4.38
N LYS A 38 -3.34 -13.42 -3.84
CA LYS A 38 -2.72 -14.75 -3.84
C LYS A 38 -3.57 -15.77 -3.08
N ALA A 39 -4.11 -15.40 -1.91
CA ALA A 39 -4.97 -16.27 -1.12
C ALA A 39 -6.32 -16.54 -1.81
N ALA A 40 -6.93 -15.52 -2.43
CA ALA A 40 -8.14 -15.66 -3.23
C ALA A 40 -7.95 -16.66 -4.39
N ARG A 41 -6.77 -16.64 -5.05
CA ARG A 41 -6.40 -17.61 -6.08
C ARG A 41 -6.18 -19.02 -5.54
N GLN A 42 -5.61 -19.15 -4.34
CA GLN A 42 -5.38 -20.44 -3.69
C GLN A 42 -6.66 -21.08 -3.15
N GLY A 43 -7.69 -20.28 -2.86
CA GLY A 43 -9.00 -20.75 -2.42
C GLY A 43 -9.86 -21.40 -3.50
N ASN A 44 -9.26 -21.85 -4.62
CA ASN A 44 -10.01 -22.39 -5.75
C ASN A 44 -10.60 -23.77 -5.40
N LEU A 45 -11.92 -23.77 -5.26
CA LEU A 45 -12.80 -24.92 -5.38
C LEU A 45 -12.63 -25.50 -6.79
N GLY A 46 -12.15 -26.74 -6.94
CA GLY A 46 -12.27 -27.45 -8.21
C GLY A 46 -10.98 -28.07 -8.70
N GLU A 47 -10.61 -29.17 -8.05
CA GLU A 47 -9.74 -30.21 -8.61
C GLU A 47 -10.35 -30.83 -9.90
N ASP A 48 -11.61 -30.50 -10.24
CA ASP A 48 -12.44 -31.19 -11.25
C ASP A 48 -12.95 -30.31 -12.42
N ILE A 49 -12.69 -28.98 -12.45
CA ILE A 49 -13.13 -28.06 -13.54
C ILE A 49 -11.93 -27.61 -14.42
N MET A 50 -10.78 -28.30 -14.32
CA MET A 50 -9.51 -27.93 -14.95
C MET A 50 -9.41 -28.28 -16.44
N GLY A 51 -10.34 -27.77 -17.26
CA GLY A 51 -10.09 -27.57 -18.69
C GLY A 51 -9.31 -26.28 -18.88
N SER A 52 -8.09 -26.36 -19.41
CA SER A 52 -7.05 -25.32 -19.38
C SER A 52 -7.46 -23.90 -19.81
N SER A 53 -8.51 -23.72 -20.62
CA SER A 53 -8.92 -22.43 -21.18
C SER A 53 -9.69 -21.52 -20.20
N ALA A 54 -10.47 -22.08 -19.28
CA ALA A 54 -11.23 -21.29 -18.30
C ALA A 54 -10.29 -20.67 -17.24
N VAL A 55 -9.21 -21.37 -16.91
CA VAL A 55 -8.16 -20.91 -16.01
C VAL A 55 -7.38 -19.74 -16.64
N ASP A 56 -6.98 -19.87 -17.91
CA ASP A 56 -6.24 -18.82 -18.63
C ASP A 56 -7.11 -17.56 -18.79
N SER A 57 -8.38 -17.70 -19.16
CA SER A 57 -9.30 -16.55 -19.27
C SER A 57 -9.53 -15.84 -17.93
N THR A 58 -9.61 -16.59 -16.83
CA THR A 58 -9.71 -16.00 -15.48
C THR A 58 -8.42 -15.27 -15.10
N ARG A 59 -7.26 -15.78 -15.52
CA ARG A 59 -5.94 -15.19 -15.29
C ARG A 59 -5.78 -13.86 -16.01
N ASP A 60 -6.16 -13.81 -17.28
CA ASP A 60 -6.10 -12.60 -18.11
C ASP A 60 -7.04 -11.50 -17.60
N MET A 61 -8.27 -11.87 -17.22
CA MET A 61 -9.24 -10.92 -16.66
C MET A 61 -8.76 -10.35 -15.32
N PHE A 62 -8.06 -11.16 -14.53
CA PHE A 62 -7.49 -10.78 -13.25
C PHE A 62 -6.29 -9.84 -13.39
N ASP A 63 -5.37 -10.15 -14.29
CA ASP A 63 -4.21 -9.30 -14.58
C ASP A 63 -4.67 -7.94 -15.14
N ALA A 64 -5.74 -7.93 -15.93
CA ALA A 64 -6.39 -6.70 -16.38
C ALA A 64 -6.96 -5.88 -15.20
N GLU A 65 -7.53 -6.52 -14.18
CA GLU A 65 -8.07 -5.83 -13.01
C GLU A 65 -6.96 -5.32 -12.07
N ILE A 66 -5.87 -6.06 -11.89
CA ILE A 66 -4.67 -5.55 -11.19
C ILE A 66 -4.05 -4.36 -11.94
N ALA A 67 -3.93 -4.44 -13.26
CA ALA A 67 -3.43 -3.34 -14.08
C ALA A 67 -4.37 -2.11 -13.98
N ARG A 68 -5.69 -2.34 -13.87
CA ARG A 68 -6.69 -1.29 -13.68
C ARG A 68 -6.62 -0.67 -12.27
N ALA A 69 -6.48 -1.50 -11.24
CA ALA A 69 -6.34 -1.08 -9.85
C ALA A 69 -5.01 -0.33 -9.60
N SER A 70 -3.94 -0.68 -10.31
CA SER A 70 -2.66 0.01 -10.21
C SER A 70 -2.60 1.31 -11.03
N SER A 71 -3.40 1.43 -12.10
CA SER A 71 -3.45 2.66 -12.92
C SER A 71 -4.45 3.71 -12.42
N GLY A 72 -5.47 3.30 -11.67
CA GLY A 72 -6.47 4.19 -11.07
C GLY A 72 -6.06 4.63 -9.67
N ARG A 73 -5.67 5.90 -9.52
CA ARG A 73 -5.41 6.55 -8.23
C ARG A 73 -6.65 6.53 -7.32
N THR A 74 -6.85 5.44 -6.59
CA THR A 74 -7.65 5.28 -5.37
C THR A 74 -7.33 3.89 -4.80
N GLY A 75 -6.40 3.82 -3.84
CA GLY A 75 -6.16 2.60 -3.08
C GLY A 75 -7.40 2.17 -2.29
N PHE A 76 -7.39 0.97 -1.73
CA PHE A 76 -8.50 0.40 -0.95
C PHE A 76 -8.74 1.13 0.39
N GLY A 77 -8.03 2.24 0.65
CA GLY A 77 -8.12 3.03 1.87
C GLY A 77 -7.42 2.38 3.06
N ILE A 78 -6.66 1.29 2.82
CA ILE A 78 -5.91 0.57 3.86
C ILE A 78 -4.73 1.43 4.28
N ALA A 79 -4.02 2.05 3.33
CA ALA A 79 -2.93 2.98 3.65
C ALA A 79 -3.43 4.13 4.54
N ASP A 80 -4.61 4.69 4.24
CA ASP A 80 -5.18 5.77 5.03
C ASP A 80 -5.66 5.29 6.41
N ALA A 81 -6.16 4.06 6.52
CA ALA A 81 -6.54 3.46 7.81
C ALA A 81 -5.31 3.22 8.70
N VAL A 82 -4.22 2.71 8.11
CA VAL A 82 -2.94 2.52 8.79
C VAL A 82 -2.40 3.87 9.24
N GLU A 83 -2.35 4.87 8.38
CA GLU A 83 -1.92 6.23 8.75
C GLU A 83 -2.77 6.79 9.91
N ARG A 84 -4.10 6.69 9.83
CA ARG A 84 -5.01 7.16 10.90
C ARG A 84 -4.78 6.45 12.24
N GLN A 85 -4.42 5.18 12.22
CA GLN A 85 -4.15 4.40 13.43
C GLN A 85 -2.80 4.76 14.05
N PHE A 86 -1.78 4.94 13.22
CA PHE A 86 -0.40 5.11 13.69
C PHE A 86 0.06 6.57 13.79
N GLN A 87 -0.69 7.53 13.25
CA GLN A 87 -0.37 8.96 13.35
C GLN A 87 -0.20 9.44 14.80
N ARG A 88 -0.83 8.79 15.79
CA ARG A 88 -0.65 9.14 17.20
C ARG A 88 0.79 8.89 17.68
N PHE A 89 1.50 7.94 17.08
CA PHE A 89 2.88 7.60 17.45
C PHE A 89 3.93 8.42 16.70
N THR A 90 3.54 9.14 15.65
CA THR A 90 4.44 10.06 14.94
C THR A 90 4.45 11.46 15.55
N LYS A 91 3.45 11.80 16.39
CA LYS A 91 3.28 13.09 17.07
C LYS A 91 4.03 13.22 18.41
N GLY A 92 5.14 12.48 18.56
CA GLY A 92 5.97 12.44 19.77
C GLY A 92 7.36 13.02 19.54
#